data_AF-A0A2E2A209-F1
#
_entry.id   AF-A0A2E2A209-F1
#
_cell.length_a   1.000
_cell.length_b   1.000
_cell.length_c   1.000
_cell.angle_alpha   90.00
_cell.angle_beta   90.00
_cell.angle_gamma   90.00
#
_symmetry.space_group_name_H-M   'P 1'
#
loop_
_entity.id
_entity.type
_entity.pdbx_description
1 polymer ?
#
loop_
_entity_poly.entity_id
_entity_poly.type
_entity_poly.pdbx_seq_one_letter_code
_entity_poly.pdbx_strand_id
1 'polypeptide(L)'
;MIISHIKYLIFFLFLSFVISQQVMPKLYFDDSKLINEHSNNYQQSIHPSFLSLAIPGLGQYMQGRKKIGLTFIVMELGLIYLNQIYSQKGDENVLEYKDFANNHWNFENWILNYNNDLWSNPNSEFYDMFSDPQNGNWKQIWDHSHYIGFYVEHEDFQGLYFTNQDDAFGYNLYEEFINFGVGFSEEFNVSVIKDHHFYEGIRKYNMFFAGWDDSEEIQVESNGGYRVAVSPNKNKYNSVWNESIDFYDYAEYAITGIYLNHLISALEIYIKNKFDNRFDLNSSYSYNKYSESINYSLMLNINLK
;
A
#
# COMPACT_ATOMS: atom_id res chain seq x y z
N MET A 1 -5.51 -1.65 16.56
CA MET A 1 -6.44 -0.80 15.76
C MET A 1 -7.05 -1.52 14.53
N ILE A 2 -6.31 -2.47 13.93
CA ILE A 2 -6.70 -3.30 12.76
C ILE A 2 -8.05 -4.05 12.93
N ILE A 3 -8.36 -4.55 14.14
CA ILE A 3 -9.59 -5.32 14.42
C ILE A 3 -10.86 -4.45 14.29
N SER A 4 -10.76 -3.13 14.45
CA SER A 4 -11.91 -2.22 14.32
C SER A 4 -12.35 -2.07 12.85
N HIS A 5 -11.40 -2.08 11.92
CA HIS A 5 -11.65 -1.78 10.50
C HIS A 5 -12.14 -3.01 9.73
N ILE A 6 -11.70 -4.21 10.15
CA ILE A 6 -12.21 -5.49 9.66
C ILE A 6 -13.73 -5.62 9.90
N LYS A 7 -14.26 -5.04 10.99
CA LYS A 7 -15.70 -5.10 11.29
C LYS A 7 -16.55 -4.33 10.27
N TYR A 8 -16.08 -3.17 9.80
CA TYR A 8 -16.80 -2.37 8.83
C TYR A 8 -16.76 -2.99 7.43
N LEU A 9 -15.62 -3.59 7.04
CA LEU A 9 -15.49 -4.34 5.79
C LEU A 9 -16.39 -5.58 5.77
N ILE A 10 -16.38 -6.37 6.85
CA ILE A 10 -17.27 -7.53 7.01
C ILE A 10 -18.73 -7.08 7.02
N PHE A 11 -19.07 -5.99 7.71
CA PHE A 11 -20.42 -5.43 7.72
C PHE A 11 -20.87 -4.99 6.31
N PHE A 12 -20.00 -4.37 5.52
CA PHE A 12 -20.31 -3.95 4.15
C PHE A 12 -20.48 -5.15 3.21
N LEU A 13 -19.62 -6.17 3.33
CA LEU A 13 -19.76 -7.44 2.61
C LEU A 13 -21.06 -8.15 3.00
N PHE A 14 -21.41 -8.18 4.29
CA PHE A 14 -22.67 -8.74 4.77
C PHE A 14 -23.88 -7.95 4.29
N LEU A 15 -23.81 -6.62 4.27
CA LEU A 15 -24.88 -5.75 3.76
C LEU A 15 -25.07 -5.95 2.25
N SER A 16 -23.99 -6.09 1.48
CA SER A 16 -24.05 -6.40 0.04
C SER A 16 -24.65 -7.79 -0.21
N PHE A 17 -24.35 -8.77 0.64
CA PHE A 17 -24.93 -10.12 0.59
C PHE A 17 -26.42 -10.11 0.91
N VAL A 18 -26.84 -9.35 1.94
CA VAL A 18 -28.26 -9.19 2.31
C VAL A 18 -29.06 -8.46 1.23
N ILE A 19 -28.48 -7.42 0.61
CA ILE A 19 -29.10 -6.72 -0.53
C ILE A 19 -29.20 -7.66 -1.75
N SER A 20 -28.23 -8.57 -1.95
CA SER A 20 -28.29 -9.59 -3.01
C SER A 20 -29.38 -10.65 -2.80
N GLN A 21 -29.79 -10.89 -1.55
CA GLN A 21 -30.85 -11.84 -1.21
C GLN A 21 -32.28 -11.27 -1.26
N GLN A 22 -32.47 -9.96 -1.49
CA GLN A 22 -33.79 -9.32 -1.45
C GLN A 22 -34.53 -9.19 -2.79
N VAL A 23 -34.13 -9.91 -3.85
CA VAL A 23 -34.93 -9.96 -5.08
C VAL A 23 -35.77 -11.25 -5.11
N MET A 24 -36.98 -11.13 -4.54
CA MET A 24 -38.08 -12.10 -4.54
C MET A 24 -38.49 -12.61 -5.95
N PRO A 25 -39.13 -13.79 -6.04
CA PRO A 25 -39.31 -14.57 -7.25
C PRO A 25 -40.36 -13.94 -8.17
N LYS A 26 -40.23 -14.15 -9.49
CA LYS A 26 -41.32 -13.92 -10.44
C LYS A 26 -41.80 -15.25 -11.01
N LEU A 27 -43.04 -15.54 -10.67
CA LEU A 27 -43.90 -16.58 -11.23
C LEU A 27 -44.60 -16.06 -12.52
N TYR A 28 -44.87 -17.00 -13.43
CA TYR A 28 -45.82 -16.98 -14.58
C TYR A 28 -45.42 -16.24 -15.88
N PHE A 29 -45.77 -16.65 -17.12
CA PHE A 29 -46.78 -17.58 -17.68
C PHE A 29 -46.21 -18.41 -18.86
N ASP A 30 -46.77 -19.62 -19.08
CA ASP A 30 -46.65 -20.44 -20.30
C ASP A 30 -47.40 -19.77 -21.45
N ASP A 31 -46.72 -19.56 -22.59
CA ASP A 31 -47.34 -19.30 -23.89
C ASP A 31 -46.66 -20.19 -24.94
N SER A 32 -47.33 -21.32 -25.17
CA SER A 32 -47.34 -22.19 -26.34
C SER A 32 -46.40 -21.90 -27.54
N LYS A 33 -45.74 -23.00 -27.93
CA LYS A 33 -45.53 -23.49 -29.31
C LYS A 33 -44.47 -22.83 -30.23
N LEU A 34 -43.49 -23.69 -30.52
CA LEU A 34 -43.01 -24.06 -31.86
C LEU A 34 -42.28 -22.99 -32.68
N ILE A 35 -40.95 -23.07 -32.70
CA ILE A 35 -40.18 -23.20 -33.96
C ILE A 35 -39.03 -24.20 -33.70
N ASN A 36 -39.13 -25.37 -34.35
CA ASN A 36 -37.97 -26.22 -34.69
C ASN A 36 -37.14 -25.46 -35.73
N GLU A 37 -35.82 -25.40 -35.57
CA GLU A 37 -34.89 -26.04 -36.50
C GLU A 37 -33.42 -25.85 -36.10
N HIS A 38 -32.65 -26.88 -36.43
CA HIS A 38 -31.24 -27.05 -36.22
C HIS A 38 -30.38 -25.89 -36.76
N SER A 39 -29.41 -25.46 -35.94
CA SER A 39 -28.08 -25.16 -36.44
C SER A 39 -27.03 -25.58 -35.40
N ASN A 40 -26.35 -26.69 -35.69
CA ASN A 40 -25.08 -27.01 -35.07
C ASN A 40 -24.07 -25.93 -35.48
N ASN A 41 -23.75 -25.04 -34.55
CA ASN A 41 -22.49 -24.31 -34.55
C ASN A 41 -21.89 -24.51 -33.17
N TYR A 42 -20.78 -25.24 -33.09
CA TYR A 42 -19.88 -25.19 -31.93
C TYR A 42 -19.25 -23.80 -31.89
N GLN A 43 -20.03 -22.81 -31.48
CA GLN A 43 -19.51 -21.54 -31.04
C GLN A 43 -18.97 -21.82 -29.65
N GLN A 44 -17.67 -22.03 -29.53
CA GLN A 44 -17.01 -22.18 -28.24
C GLN A 44 -17.08 -20.82 -27.54
N SER A 45 -18.24 -20.53 -26.96
CA SER A 45 -18.47 -19.32 -26.20
C SER A 45 -17.56 -19.39 -24.98
N ILE A 46 -16.70 -18.38 -24.83
CA ILE A 46 -15.87 -18.22 -23.64
C ILE A 46 -16.80 -18.28 -22.43
N HIS A 47 -16.48 -19.16 -21.47
CA HIS A 47 -17.37 -19.33 -20.32
C HIS A 47 -17.55 -17.99 -19.60
N PRO A 48 -18.79 -17.57 -19.26
CA PRO A 48 -19.04 -16.23 -18.71
C PRO A 48 -18.25 -15.90 -17.44
N SER A 49 -17.82 -16.90 -16.67
CA SER A 49 -16.93 -16.67 -15.52
C SER A 49 -15.56 -16.13 -15.93
N PHE A 50 -14.99 -16.56 -17.05
CA PHE A 50 -13.72 -16.02 -17.55
C PHE A 50 -13.87 -14.57 -17.99
N LEU A 51 -15.03 -14.24 -18.58
CA LEU A 51 -15.34 -12.86 -18.95
C LEU A 51 -15.45 -11.96 -17.72
N SER A 52 -16.07 -12.43 -16.63
CA SER A 52 -16.11 -11.69 -15.36
C SER A 52 -14.78 -11.67 -14.59
N LEU A 53 -13.90 -12.62 -14.83
CA LEU A 53 -12.55 -12.62 -14.27
C LEU A 53 -11.67 -11.59 -14.99
N ALA A 54 -11.91 -11.35 -16.28
CA ALA A 54 -11.24 -10.29 -17.04
C ALA A 54 -11.84 -8.90 -16.78
N ILE A 55 -13.18 -8.80 -16.77
CA ILE A 55 -13.91 -7.56 -16.54
C ILE A 55 -15.05 -7.84 -15.55
N PRO A 56 -14.96 -7.38 -14.29
CA PRO A 56 -15.97 -7.65 -13.28
C PRO A 56 -17.36 -7.22 -13.76
N GLY A 57 -18.33 -8.12 -13.62
CA GLY A 57 -19.72 -7.88 -14.01
C GLY A 57 -20.06 -8.25 -15.46
N LEU A 58 -19.07 -8.48 -16.34
CA LEU A 58 -19.32 -8.71 -17.76
C LEU A 58 -20.08 -10.01 -18.03
N GLY A 59 -19.71 -11.11 -17.37
CA GLY A 59 -20.42 -12.37 -17.51
C GLY A 59 -21.84 -12.32 -16.96
N GLN A 60 -22.10 -11.55 -15.88
CA GLN A 60 -23.45 -11.34 -15.36
C GLN A 60 -24.29 -10.55 -16.37
N TYR A 61 -23.70 -9.51 -16.96
CA TYR A 61 -24.34 -8.71 -17.99
C TYR A 61 -24.75 -9.56 -19.21
N MET A 62 -23.84 -10.42 -19.69
CA MET A 62 -24.09 -11.33 -20.81
C MET A 62 -25.16 -12.38 -20.52
N GLN A 63 -25.33 -12.79 -19.26
CA GLN A 63 -26.41 -13.66 -18.81
C GLN A 63 -27.74 -12.92 -18.55
N GLY A 64 -27.84 -11.64 -18.94
CA GLY A 64 -29.05 -10.83 -18.73
C GLY A 64 -29.21 -10.28 -17.32
N ARG A 65 -28.28 -10.58 -16.40
CA ARG A 65 -28.30 -10.15 -14.98
C ARG A 65 -27.66 -8.78 -14.80
N LYS A 66 -28.18 -7.81 -15.55
CA LYS A 66 -27.61 -6.46 -15.71
C LYS A 66 -27.40 -5.72 -14.39
N LYS A 67 -28.32 -5.87 -13.42
CA LYS A 67 -28.19 -5.19 -12.10
C LYS A 67 -26.96 -5.67 -11.33
N ILE A 68 -26.74 -6.99 -11.28
CA ILE A 68 -25.59 -7.58 -10.58
C ILE A 68 -24.30 -7.21 -11.31
N GLY A 69 -24.30 -7.30 -12.65
CA GLY A 69 -23.15 -6.86 -13.46
C GLY A 69 -22.80 -5.39 -13.22
N LEU A 70 -23.79 -4.51 -13.16
CA LEU A 70 -23.58 -3.08 -12.89
C LEU A 70 -22.97 -2.83 -11.51
N THR A 71 -23.36 -3.58 -10.47
CA THR A 71 -22.76 -3.45 -9.14
C THR A 71 -21.25 -3.71 -9.15
N PHE A 72 -20.80 -4.77 -9.83
CA PHE A 72 -19.37 -5.09 -9.95
C PHE A 72 -18.60 -4.00 -10.71
N ILE A 73 -19.19 -3.45 -11.77
CA ILE A 73 -18.58 -2.35 -12.54
C ILE A 73 -18.47 -1.07 -11.71
N VAL A 74 -19.53 -0.69 -10.98
CA VAL A 74 -19.51 0.50 -10.13
C VAL A 74 -18.50 0.35 -9.00
N MET A 75 -18.40 -0.84 -8.40
CA MET A 75 -17.40 -1.14 -7.38
C MET A 75 -15.97 -1.04 -7.93
N GLU A 76 -15.74 -1.58 -9.12
CA GLU A 76 -14.45 -1.51 -9.83
C GLU A 76 -14.00 -0.05 -10.03
N LEU A 77 -14.88 0.79 -10.60
CA LEU A 77 -14.58 2.20 -10.83
C LEU A 77 -14.34 2.96 -9.52
N GLY A 78 -15.09 2.64 -8.47
CA GLY A 78 -14.88 3.22 -7.13
C GLY A 78 -13.51 2.87 -6.56
N LEU A 79 -13.08 1.61 -6.67
CA LEU A 79 -11.79 1.15 -6.17
C LEU A 79 -10.62 1.75 -6.96
N ILE A 80 -10.73 1.82 -8.29
CA ILE A 80 -9.72 2.50 -9.15
C ILE A 80 -9.59 3.97 -8.73
N TYR A 81 -10.72 4.66 -8.53
CA TYR A 81 -10.72 6.05 -8.09
C TYR A 81 -10.07 6.25 -6.71
N LEU A 82 -10.35 5.37 -5.75
CA LEU A 82 -9.71 5.39 -4.44
C LEU A 82 -8.20 5.15 -4.55
N ASN A 83 -7.77 4.15 -5.32
CA ASN A 83 -6.35 3.89 -5.56
C ASN A 83 -5.65 5.14 -6.13
N GLN A 84 -6.25 5.78 -7.12
CA GLN A 84 -5.68 6.98 -7.74
C GLN A 84 -5.53 8.14 -6.75
N ILE A 85 -6.57 8.44 -5.97
CA ILE A 85 -6.52 9.52 -4.97
C ILE A 85 -5.47 9.27 -3.91
N TYR A 86 -5.43 8.06 -3.35
CA TYR A 86 -4.50 7.76 -2.27
C TYR A 86 -3.06 7.68 -2.77
N SER A 87 -2.83 7.15 -3.98
CA SER A 87 -1.49 7.19 -4.60
C SER A 87 -1.01 8.63 -4.79
N GLN A 88 -1.87 9.50 -5.31
CA GLN A 88 -1.53 10.92 -5.49
C GLN A 88 -1.19 11.61 -4.16
N LYS A 89 -1.96 11.37 -3.11
CA LYS A 89 -1.64 11.91 -1.77
C LYS A 89 -0.32 11.37 -1.21
N GLY A 90 -0.04 10.09 -1.44
CA GLY A 90 1.26 9.50 -1.13
C GLY A 90 2.39 10.22 -1.85
N ASP A 91 2.25 10.49 -3.14
CA ASP A 91 3.23 11.23 -3.96
C ASP A 91 3.41 12.67 -3.46
N GLU A 92 2.31 13.36 -3.13
CA GLU A 92 2.33 14.73 -2.57
C GLU A 92 3.12 14.79 -1.26
N ASN A 93 2.86 13.86 -0.33
CA ASN A 93 3.63 13.77 0.92
C ASN A 93 5.10 13.40 0.68
N VAL A 94 5.41 12.61 -0.37
CA VAL A 94 6.79 12.33 -0.77
C VAL A 94 7.52 13.60 -1.19
N LEU A 95 6.87 14.46 -1.96
CA LEU A 95 7.44 15.76 -2.32
C LEU A 95 7.62 16.64 -1.08
N GLU A 96 6.62 16.66 -0.19
CA GLU A 96 6.64 17.47 1.03
C GLU A 96 7.78 17.09 1.97
N TYR A 97 7.94 15.81 2.33
CA TYR A 97 9.00 15.43 3.25
C TYR A 97 10.39 15.65 2.61
N LYS A 98 10.53 15.46 1.28
CA LYS A 98 11.80 15.70 0.58
C LYS A 98 12.18 17.16 0.59
N ASP A 99 11.21 18.04 0.30
CA ASP A 99 11.40 19.49 0.36
C ASP A 99 11.72 19.95 1.78
N PHE A 100 10.99 19.43 2.78
CA PHE A 100 11.26 19.69 4.18
C PHE A 100 12.69 19.29 4.58
N ALA A 101 13.11 18.07 4.24
CA ALA A 101 14.48 17.63 4.48
C ALA A 101 15.52 18.47 3.74
N ASN A 102 15.24 18.93 2.51
CA ASN A 102 16.14 19.80 1.77
C ASN A 102 16.36 21.16 2.45
N ASN A 103 15.36 21.64 3.20
CA ASN A 103 15.41 22.92 3.90
C ASN A 103 15.99 22.82 5.32
N HIS A 104 15.89 21.65 5.96
CA HIS A 104 16.24 21.46 7.38
C HIS A 104 17.37 20.48 7.65
N TRP A 105 17.78 19.70 6.65
CA TRP A 105 18.93 18.79 6.75
C TRP A 105 20.03 19.23 5.80
N ASN A 106 21.25 19.40 6.33
CA ASN A 106 22.38 19.91 5.58
C ASN A 106 23.63 19.02 5.75
N PHE A 107 24.31 18.74 4.65
CA PHE A 107 25.49 17.87 4.60
C PHE A 107 26.72 18.48 5.27
N GLU A 108 26.93 19.79 5.14
CA GLU A 108 27.99 20.51 5.83
C GLU A 108 27.76 20.51 7.34
N ASN A 109 26.55 20.83 7.78
CA ASN A 109 26.18 20.74 9.20
C ASN A 109 26.40 19.32 9.74
N TRP A 110 26.03 18.31 8.96
CA TRP A 110 26.22 16.92 9.35
C TRP A 110 27.69 16.58 9.62
N ILE A 111 28.60 16.99 8.73
CA ILE A 111 30.04 16.74 8.86
C ILE A 111 30.63 17.52 10.04
N LEU A 112 30.36 18.82 10.11
CA LEU A 112 30.92 19.71 11.14
C LEU A 112 30.43 19.33 12.55
N ASN A 113 29.16 18.95 12.68
CA ASN A 113 28.57 18.63 13.96
C ASN A 113 28.69 17.14 14.32
N TYR A 114 29.19 16.27 13.44
CA TYR A 114 29.21 14.81 13.68
C TYR A 114 29.80 14.43 15.05
N ASN A 115 30.89 15.10 15.46
CA ASN A 115 31.59 14.89 16.72
C ASN A 115 31.21 15.88 17.83
N ASN A 116 30.02 16.48 17.79
CA ASN A 116 29.55 17.42 18.81
C ASN A 116 29.59 16.81 20.22
N ASP A 117 30.16 17.55 21.18
CA ASP A 117 30.33 17.15 22.58
C ASP A 117 29.03 16.71 23.28
N LEU A 118 27.87 17.19 22.80
CA LEU A 118 26.56 16.78 23.29
C LEU A 118 26.39 15.26 23.25
N TRP A 119 26.93 14.56 22.26
CA TRP A 119 26.81 13.10 22.13
C TRP A 119 28.14 12.36 21.95
N SER A 120 29.21 13.03 21.50
CA SER A 120 30.52 12.41 21.30
C SER A 120 31.31 12.22 22.61
N ASN A 121 30.94 12.96 23.67
CA ASN A 121 31.55 12.80 24.99
C ASN A 121 31.16 11.44 25.60
N PRO A 122 32.11 10.59 26.04
CA PRO A 122 31.82 9.30 26.68
C PRO A 122 30.93 9.37 27.93
N ASN A 123 30.80 10.55 28.56
CA ASN A 123 29.93 10.77 29.70
C ASN A 123 28.53 11.30 29.31
N SER A 124 28.27 11.54 28.02
CA SER A 124 26.96 11.97 27.53
C SER A 124 25.94 10.85 27.67
N GLU A 125 24.70 11.21 28.01
CA GLU A 125 23.57 10.27 28.01
C GLU A 125 23.19 9.76 26.62
N PHE A 126 23.69 10.40 25.55
CA PHE A 126 23.43 10.02 24.16
C PHE A 126 24.55 9.18 23.54
N TYR A 127 25.70 9.02 24.22
CA TYR A 127 26.91 8.43 23.64
C TYR A 127 26.69 6.99 23.12
N ASP A 128 25.91 6.18 23.84
CA ASP A 128 25.55 4.82 23.46
C ASP A 128 24.75 4.74 22.14
N MET A 129 24.08 5.82 21.74
CA MET A 129 23.26 5.90 20.54
C MET A 129 24.08 6.06 19.25
N PHE A 130 25.35 6.48 19.37
CA PHE A 130 26.27 6.77 18.27
C PHE A 130 27.56 5.94 18.32
N SER A 131 27.80 5.21 19.42
CA SER A 131 28.94 4.31 19.59
C SER A 131 28.62 2.88 19.16
N ASP A 132 29.65 2.04 19.05
CA ASP A 132 29.48 0.64 18.71
C ASP A 132 28.88 -0.14 19.89
N PRO A 133 27.78 -0.89 19.68
CA PRO A 133 27.11 -1.60 20.74
C PRO A 133 27.92 -2.79 21.31
N GLN A 134 28.93 -3.29 20.60
CA GLN A 134 29.74 -4.43 21.03
C GLN A 134 30.92 -4.02 21.91
N ASN A 135 31.60 -2.91 21.57
CA ASN A 135 32.83 -2.49 22.26
C ASN A 135 32.74 -1.10 22.92
N GLY A 136 31.67 -0.33 22.68
CA GLY A 136 31.44 1.00 23.26
C GLY A 136 32.33 2.10 22.66
N ASN A 137 33.08 1.82 21.60
CA ASN A 137 33.93 2.81 20.95
C ASN A 137 33.08 3.76 20.10
N TRP A 138 33.47 5.03 20.07
CA TRP A 138 32.89 6.02 19.16
C TRP A 138 33.01 5.55 17.71
N LYS A 139 31.92 5.61 16.95
CA LYS A 139 31.92 5.27 15.52
C LYS A 139 32.20 6.49 14.69
N GLN A 140 33.23 6.42 13.86
CA GLN A 140 33.52 7.47 12.91
C GLN A 140 32.46 7.51 11.80
N ILE A 141 32.35 8.65 11.13
CA ILE A 141 31.35 8.89 10.08
C ILE A 141 31.45 7.89 8.91
N TRP A 142 32.63 7.29 8.71
CA TRP A 142 32.91 6.27 7.69
C TRP A 142 32.75 4.82 8.17
N ASP A 143 32.72 4.56 9.48
CA ASP A 143 32.65 3.21 10.07
C ASP A 143 31.24 2.57 9.99
N HIS A 144 30.31 3.21 9.27
CA HIS A 144 28.93 2.77 9.15
C HIS A 144 28.67 2.04 7.83
N SER A 145 27.75 1.07 7.86
CA SER A 145 27.30 0.36 6.65
C SER A 145 26.44 1.22 5.71
N HIS A 146 25.94 2.35 6.21
CA HIS A 146 25.17 3.32 5.44
C HIS A 146 26.04 4.53 5.13
N TYR A 147 25.80 5.16 4.00
CA TYR A 147 26.68 6.21 3.50
C TYR A 147 25.88 7.27 2.75
N ILE A 148 26.52 8.42 2.56
CA ILE A 148 26.06 9.47 1.66
C ILE A 148 27.00 9.51 0.46
N GLY A 149 26.44 9.42 -0.74
CA GLY A 149 27.16 9.65 -1.98
C GLY A 149 27.11 11.14 -2.36
N PHE A 150 28.22 11.69 -2.84
CA PHE A 150 28.29 13.09 -3.25
C PHE A 150 29.38 13.31 -4.30
N TYR A 151 29.16 14.28 -5.17
CA TYR A 151 30.15 14.74 -6.14
C TYR A 151 30.94 15.90 -5.55
N VAL A 152 32.23 15.96 -5.89
CA VAL A 152 33.13 17.07 -5.57
C VAL A 152 33.79 17.54 -6.85
N GLU A 153 33.87 18.86 -7.03
CA GLU A 153 34.53 19.50 -8.16
C GLU A 153 35.42 20.64 -7.64
N HIS A 154 36.59 20.26 -7.13
CA HIS A 154 37.65 21.15 -6.62
C HIS A 154 38.97 20.89 -7.36
N GLU A 155 39.97 21.76 -7.21
CA GLU A 155 41.28 21.59 -7.88
C GLU A 155 41.94 20.24 -7.53
N ASP A 156 41.91 19.87 -6.26
CA ASP A 156 42.55 18.65 -5.74
C ASP A 156 41.61 17.43 -5.62
N PHE A 157 40.29 17.64 -5.73
CA PHE A 157 39.28 16.59 -5.55
C PHE A 157 38.24 16.64 -6.66
N GLN A 158 38.16 15.59 -7.48
CA GLN A 158 37.21 15.52 -8.58
C GLN A 158 36.61 14.11 -8.69
N GLY A 159 35.29 14.03 -8.59
CA GLY A 159 34.55 12.80 -8.85
C GLY A 159 33.47 12.48 -7.83
N LEU A 160 33.03 11.22 -7.85
CA LEU A 160 32.02 10.67 -6.96
C LEU A 160 32.70 10.04 -5.74
N TYR A 161 32.28 10.44 -4.56
CA TYR A 161 32.76 9.95 -3.27
C TYR A 161 31.60 9.38 -2.45
N PHE A 162 31.93 8.48 -1.54
CA PHE A 162 30.99 7.90 -0.58
C PHE A 162 31.58 7.98 0.83
N THR A 163 30.75 8.29 1.82
CA THR A 163 31.26 8.50 3.18
C THR A 163 31.83 7.26 3.86
N ASN A 164 31.43 6.05 3.44
CA ASN A 164 31.97 4.78 3.96
C ASN A 164 33.21 4.28 3.21
N GLN A 165 33.83 5.12 2.38
CA GLN A 165 35.05 4.76 1.66
C GLN A 165 36.27 5.28 2.43
N ASP A 166 36.87 4.38 3.21
CA ASP A 166 37.97 4.66 4.14
C ASP A 166 39.17 5.37 3.48
N ASP A 167 39.52 5.01 2.25
CA ASP A 167 40.75 5.48 1.60
C ASP A 167 40.63 6.91 1.03
N ALA A 168 39.42 7.34 0.66
CA ALA A 168 39.18 8.61 -0.03
C ALA A 168 38.51 9.64 0.87
N PHE A 169 37.43 9.24 1.56
CA PHE A 169 36.71 10.12 2.46
C PHE A 169 37.22 10.02 3.90
N GLY A 170 37.46 8.81 4.39
CA GLY A 170 37.73 8.54 5.81
C GLY A 170 38.92 9.27 6.42
N TYR A 171 39.91 9.70 5.63
CA TYR A 171 41.08 10.43 6.15
C TYR A 171 41.47 11.69 5.38
N ASN A 172 41.37 11.70 4.05
CA ASN A 172 41.84 12.85 3.29
C ASN A 172 40.76 13.93 3.20
N LEU A 173 39.64 13.61 2.54
CA LEU A 173 38.62 14.61 2.25
C LEU A 173 37.84 15.07 3.50
N TYR A 174 37.61 14.16 4.47
CA TYR A 174 36.96 14.53 5.73
C TYR A 174 37.80 15.55 6.53
N GLU A 175 39.11 15.32 6.67
CA GLU A 175 39.99 16.25 7.38
C GLU A 175 40.09 17.60 6.67
N GLU A 176 40.13 17.62 5.32
CA GLU A 176 40.06 18.87 4.55
C GLU A 176 38.76 19.63 4.82
N PHE A 177 37.61 18.95 4.82
CA PHE A 177 36.32 19.57 5.14
C PHE A 177 36.25 20.13 6.56
N ILE A 178 36.75 19.37 7.55
CA ILE A 178 36.80 19.83 8.95
C ILE A 178 37.75 21.01 9.12
N ASN A 179 38.94 20.98 8.50
CA ASN A 179 39.93 22.05 8.60
C ASN A 179 39.45 23.33 7.91
N PHE A 180 38.72 23.22 6.81
CA PHE A 180 38.10 24.37 6.14
C PHE A 180 36.99 24.98 7.01
N GLY A 181 36.11 24.14 7.56
CA GLY A 181 34.99 24.57 8.38
C GLY A 181 33.79 25.03 7.55
N VAL A 182 33.11 26.08 8.01
CA VAL A 182 31.88 26.57 7.37
C VAL A 182 32.16 27.09 5.96
N GLY A 183 31.32 26.70 5.00
CA GLY A 183 31.41 27.05 3.58
C GLY A 183 32.15 26.02 2.72
N PHE A 184 32.60 24.89 3.27
CA PHE A 184 33.33 23.89 2.49
C PHE A 184 32.48 23.33 1.34
N SER A 185 31.16 23.19 1.52
CA SER A 185 30.32 22.62 0.47
C SER A 185 30.25 23.54 -0.75
N GLU A 186 30.33 24.86 -0.55
CA GLU A 186 30.36 25.84 -1.63
C GLU A 186 31.75 25.89 -2.30
N GLU A 187 32.83 25.94 -1.51
CA GLU A 187 34.20 26.01 -2.02
C GLU A 187 34.59 24.75 -2.81
N PHE A 188 34.25 23.57 -2.29
CA PHE A 188 34.57 22.29 -2.93
C PHE A 188 33.54 21.87 -3.99
N ASN A 189 32.54 22.73 -4.27
CA ASN A 189 31.43 22.47 -5.18
C ASN A 189 30.78 21.10 -4.94
N VAL A 190 30.36 20.86 -3.70
CA VAL A 190 29.82 19.58 -3.24
C VAL A 190 28.36 19.43 -3.66
N SER A 191 28.06 18.36 -4.38
CA SER A 191 26.68 18.00 -4.76
C SER A 191 26.29 16.63 -4.22
N VAL A 192 25.42 16.61 -3.20
CA VAL A 192 24.94 15.38 -2.56
C VAL A 192 23.94 14.63 -3.45
N ILE A 193 24.09 13.31 -3.52
CA ILE A 193 23.13 12.42 -4.18
C ILE A 193 21.93 12.21 -3.25
N LYS A 194 20.82 12.89 -3.57
CA LYS A 194 19.58 12.86 -2.79
C LYS A 194 18.58 11.85 -3.38
N ASP A 195 18.91 10.57 -3.30
CA ASP A 195 18.04 9.48 -3.73
C ASP A 195 17.12 8.98 -2.59
N HIS A 196 16.36 7.92 -2.85
CA HIS A 196 15.52 7.31 -1.81
C HIS A 196 16.32 6.86 -0.58
N HIS A 197 17.53 6.31 -0.78
CA HIS A 197 18.37 5.82 0.31
C HIS A 197 18.90 6.95 1.18
N PHE A 198 19.23 8.11 0.60
CA PHE A 198 19.57 9.31 1.35
C PHE A 198 18.41 9.73 2.28
N TYR A 199 17.21 9.92 1.72
CA TYR A 199 16.05 10.38 2.51
C TYR A 199 15.61 9.34 3.55
N GLU A 200 15.68 8.05 3.21
CA GLU A 200 15.44 6.97 4.16
C GLU A 200 16.53 6.91 5.25
N GLY A 201 17.78 7.22 4.89
CA GLY A 201 18.93 7.25 5.78
C GLY A 201 18.75 8.27 6.90
N ILE A 202 18.58 9.55 6.53
CA ILE A 202 18.42 10.68 7.48
C ILE A 202 17.20 10.50 8.40
N ARG A 203 16.21 9.72 7.95
CA ARG A 203 15.05 9.29 8.74
C ARG A 203 15.45 8.31 9.85
N LYS A 204 16.15 7.24 9.46
CA LYS A 204 16.27 6.01 10.26
C LYS A 204 17.47 6.00 11.19
N TYR A 205 18.62 6.47 10.75
CA TYR A 205 19.88 6.18 11.45
C TYR A 205 20.38 7.38 12.26
N ASN A 206 20.78 7.11 13.51
CA ASN A 206 21.34 8.14 14.40
C ASN A 206 22.59 8.78 13.82
N MET A 207 23.41 8.04 13.05
CA MET A 207 24.62 8.59 12.43
C MET A 207 24.38 9.84 11.56
N PHE A 208 23.18 9.98 10.99
CA PHE A 208 22.83 11.13 10.14
C PHE A 208 22.15 12.27 10.91
N PHE A 209 21.97 12.11 12.23
CA PHE A 209 21.21 13.03 13.05
C PHE A 209 21.83 14.43 13.10
N ALA A 210 23.16 14.54 13.14
CA ALA A 210 23.87 15.82 13.23
C ALA A 210 23.61 16.78 12.05
N GLY A 211 23.05 16.28 10.94
CA GLY A 211 22.71 17.12 9.79
C GLY A 211 21.43 17.92 9.94
N TRP A 212 20.56 17.58 10.90
CA TRP A 212 19.39 18.40 11.20
C TRP A 212 19.82 19.73 11.82
N ASP A 213 19.25 20.83 11.32
CA ASP A 213 19.50 22.20 11.78
C ASP A 213 19.11 22.44 13.25
N ASP A 214 18.25 21.60 13.81
CA ASP A 214 17.82 21.59 15.21
C ASP A 214 18.45 20.45 16.04
N SER A 215 19.58 19.90 15.58
CA SER A 215 20.25 18.76 16.26
C SER A 215 20.70 19.06 17.70
N GLU A 216 20.86 20.33 18.08
CA GLU A 216 21.12 20.73 19.48
C GLU A 216 19.93 20.45 20.42
N GLU A 217 18.71 20.35 19.88
CA GLU A 217 17.48 19.99 20.60
C GLU A 217 17.26 18.47 20.68
N ILE A 218 18.35 17.70 20.70
CA ILE A 218 18.32 16.23 20.72
C ILE A 218 17.46 15.69 21.86
N GLN A 219 16.61 14.75 21.50
CA GLN A 219 15.74 13.98 22.38
C GLN A 219 15.90 12.50 22.08
N VAL A 220 15.47 11.66 23.01
CA VAL A 220 15.54 10.20 22.88
C VAL A 220 14.14 9.63 22.79
N GLU A 221 13.89 8.89 21.71
CA GLU A 221 12.74 8.01 21.60
C GLU A 221 13.17 6.53 21.66
N SER A 222 12.34 5.69 22.26
CA SER A 222 12.56 4.25 22.29
C SER A 222 11.72 3.58 21.21
N ASN A 223 12.39 2.89 20.28
CA ASN A 223 11.75 2.09 19.25
C ASN A 223 12.17 0.63 19.39
N GLY A 224 11.30 -0.21 19.96
CA GLY A 224 11.57 -1.64 20.11
C GLY A 224 12.78 -1.96 21.00
N GLY A 225 13.13 -1.09 21.95
CA GLY A 225 14.31 -1.23 22.81
C GLY A 225 15.58 -0.56 22.27
N TYR A 226 15.55 -0.04 21.04
CA TYR A 226 16.62 0.79 20.49
C TYR A 226 16.35 2.27 20.78
N ARG A 227 17.41 3.00 21.17
CA ARG A 227 17.35 4.45 21.39
C ARG A 227 17.60 5.18 20.07
N VAL A 228 16.66 6.03 19.69
CA VAL A 228 16.70 6.80 18.44
C VAL A 228 16.82 8.29 18.79
N ALA A 229 17.78 8.96 18.16
CA ALA A 229 17.97 10.40 18.30
C ALA A 229 16.89 11.11 17.48
N VAL A 230 16.12 11.98 18.11
CA VAL A 230 15.06 12.76 17.47
C VAL A 230 15.17 14.23 17.85
N SER A 231 14.52 15.08 17.06
CA SER A 231 14.41 16.53 17.23
C SER A 231 13.04 16.96 16.68
N PRO A 232 12.53 18.17 16.98
CA PRO A 232 11.28 18.67 16.40
C PRO A 232 11.18 18.53 14.88
N ASN A 233 12.23 18.87 14.13
CA ASN A 233 12.27 18.77 12.67
C ASN A 233 12.35 17.33 12.20
N LYS A 234 13.19 16.49 12.83
CA LYS A 234 13.21 15.05 12.49
C LYS A 234 11.86 14.38 12.77
N ASN A 235 11.16 14.78 13.83
CA ASN A 235 9.83 14.26 14.15
C ASN A 235 8.76 14.74 13.15
N LYS A 236 8.80 16.01 12.74
CA LYS A 236 7.93 16.52 11.68
C LYS A 236 8.16 15.78 10.36
N TYR A 237 9.42 15.62 9.97
CA TYR A 237 9.81 14.84 8.79
C TYR A 237 9.30 13.40 8.84
N ASN A 238 9.51 12.71 9.97
CA ASN A 238 9.03 11.35 10.20
C ASN A 238 7.49 11.26 10.14
N SER A 239 6.77 12.27 10.64
CA SER A 239 5.31 12.33 10.60
C SER A 239 4.79 12.37 9.17
N VAL A 240 5.30 13.27 8.33
CA VAL A 240 4.89 13.39 6.92
C VAL A 240 5.26 12.13 6.13
N TRP A 241 6.45 11.56 6.39
CA TRP A 241 6.83 10.27 5.82
C TRP A 241 5.84 9.17 6.20
N ASN A 242 5.51 9.03 7.48
CA ASN A 242 4.59 7.98 7.94
C ASN A 242 3.20 8.14 7.32
N GLU A 243 2.71 9.38 7.19
CA GLU A 243 1.45 9.65 6.49
C GLU A 243 1.51 9.26 5.00
N SER A 244 2.66 9.44 4.34
CA SER A 244 2.84 8.94 2.96
C SER A 244 2.69 7.42 2.88
N ILE A 245 3.23 6.68 3.85
CA ILE A 245 3.09 5.22 3.95
C ILE A 245 1.62 4.86 4.14
N ASP A 246 0.91 5.52 5.06
CA ASP A 246 -0.51 5.27 5.29
C ASP A 246 -1.35 5.46 4.01
N PHE A 247 -1.06 6.48 3.21
CA PHE A 247 -1.72 6.69 1.92
C PHE A 247 -1.39 5.59 0.91
N TYR A 248 -0.13 5.14 0.81
CA TYR A 248 0.22 4.01 -0.05
C TYR A 248 -0.46 2.71 0.40
N ASP A 249 -0.58 2.46 1.70
CA ASP A 249 -1.31 1.31 2.25
C ASP A 249 -2.79 1.35 1.83
N TYR A 250 -3.44 2.51 1.90
CA TYR A 250 -4.82 2.66 1.43
C TYR A 250 -4.96 2.44 -0.08
N ALA A 251 -3.98 2.90 -0.86
CA ALA A 251 -3.94 2.64 -2.30
C ALA A 251 -3.78 1.14 -2.60
N GLU A 252 -2.95 0.43 -1.83
CA GLU A 252 -2.77 -1.01 -1.93
C GLU A 252 -4.03 -1.79 -1.53
N TYR A 253 -4.75 -1.34 -0.50
CA TYR A 253 -6.04 -1.94 -0.12
C TYR A 253 -7.07 -1.80 -1.24
N ALA A 254 -7.07 -0.69 -1.98
CA ALA A 254 -7.94 -0.52 -3.13
C ALA A 254 -7.59 -1.49 -4.27
N ILE A 255 -6.30 -1.70 -4.56
CA ILE A 255 -5.84 -2.73 -5.51
C ILE A 255 -6.24 -4.14 -5.06
N THR A 256 -6.08 -4.45 -3.77
CA THR A 256 -6.54 -5.70 -3.20
C THR A 256 -8.05 -5.88 -3.39
N GLY A 257 -8.82 -4.81 -3.20
CA GLY A 257 -10.25 -4.76 -3.48
C GLY A 257 -10.57 -5.08 -4.94
N ILE A 258 -9.81 -4.54 -5.90
CA ILE A 258 -9.97 -4.82 -7.33
C ILE A 258 -9.81 -6.33 -7.59
N TYR A 259 -8.73 -6.94 -7.09
CA TYR A 259 -8.52 -8.39 -7.27
C TYR A 259 -9.65 -9.23 -6.67
N LEU A 260 -10.15 -8.85 -5.49
CA LEU A 260 -11.31 -9.52 -4.87
C LEU A 260 -12.58 -9.32 -5.68
N ASN A 261 -12.81 -8.13 -6.25
CA ASN A 261 -13.96 -7.82 -7.09
C ASN A 261 -14.00 -8.73 -8.33
N HIS A 262 -12.87 -8.90 -9.01
CA HIS A 262 -12.70 -9.84 -10.12
C HIS A 262 -12.98 -11.29 -9.72
N LEU A 263 -12.38 -11.75 -8.61
CA LEU A 263 -12.53 -13.12 -8.13
C LEU A 263 -13.98 -13.44 -7.76
N ILE A 264 -14.61 -12.57 -6.98
CA ILE A 264 -15.99 -12.72 -6.54
C ILE A 264 -16.94 -12.69 -7.74
N SER A 265 -16.72 -11.78 -8.70
CA SER A 265 -17.53 -11.70 -9.92
C SER A 265 -17.47 -13.00 -10.74
N ALA A 266 -16.28 -13.59 -10.89
CA ALA A 266 -16.12 -14.85 -11.61
C ALA A 266 -16.76 -16.05 -10.86
N LEU A 267 -16.56 -16.12 -9.53
CA LEU A 267 -17.13 -17.18 -8.69
C LEU A 267 -18.65 -17.12 -8.64
N GLU A 268 -19.22 -15.91 -8.59
CA GLU A 268 -20.67 -15.70 -8.59
C GLU A 268 -21.31 -16.36 -9.82
N ILE A 269 -20.76 -16.13 -11.01
CA ILE A 269 -21.24 -16.81 -12.24
C ILE A 269 -20.97 -18.29 -12.22
N TYR A 270 -19.78 -18.71 -11.79
CA TYR A 270 -19.43 -20.13 -11.79
C TYR A 270 -20.39 -20.93 -10.89
N ILE A 271 -20.64 -20.45 -9.67
CA ILE A 271 -21.59 -21.03 -8.73
C ILE A 271 -23.00 -20.97 -9.33
N LYS A 272 -23.43 -19.82 -9.85
CA LYS A 272 -24.75 -19.68 -10.48
C LYS A 272 -24.94 -20.70 -11.59
N ASN A 273 -24.04 -20.79 -12.57
CA ASN A 273 -24.12 -21.76 -13.67
C ASN A 273 -24.08 -23.21 -13.18
N LYS A 274 -23.32 -23.47 -12.11
CA LYS A 274 -23.18 -24.83 -11.56
C LYS A 274 -24.45 -25.29 -10.86
N PHE A 275 -25.20 -24.39 -10.22
CA PHE A 275 -26.36 -24.74 -9.39
C PHE A 275 -27.72 -24.30 -9.98
N ASP A 276 -27.75 -23.41 -10.97
CA ASP A 276 -28.96 -23.16 -11.77
C ASP A 276 -29.38 -24.46 -12.46
N ASN A 277 -30.69 -24.74 -12.41
CA ASN A 277 -31.34 -25.94 -12.93
C ASN A 277 -31.12 -27.25 -12.16
N ARG A 278 -30.41 -27.24 -11.02
CA ARG A 278 -30.37 -28.42 -10.13
C ARG A 278 -31.59 -28.55 -9.23
N PHE A 279 -32.27 -27.45 -8.97
CA PHE A 279 -33.41 -27.38 -8.08
C PHE A 279 -34.56 -26.74 -8.82
N ASP A 280 -35.60 -27.52 -9.08
CA ASP A 280 -36.83 -27.04 -9.67
C ASP A 280 -37.97 -27.30 -8.69
N LEU A 281 -38.63 -26.23 -8.22
CA LEU A 281 -39.68 -26.30 -7.21
C LEU A 281 -41.01 -25.97 -7.88
N ASN A 282 -41.82 -27.00 -8.10
CA ASN A 282 -43.14 -26.85 -8.70
C ASN A 282 -44.21 -27.02 -7.62
N SER A 283 -45.08 -26.03 -7.49
CA SER A 283 -46.25 -26.09 -6.61
C SER A 283 -47.52 -26.21 -7.43
N SER A 284 -48.32 -27.23 -7.17
CA SER A 284 -49.66 -27.38 -7.74
C SER A 284 -50.70 -27.50 -6.64
N TYR A 285 -51.88 -26.95 -6.89
CA TYR A 285 -53.04 -27.16 -6.03
C TYR A 285 -54.16 -27.78 -6.86
N SER A 286 -54.92 -28.68 -6.25
CA SER A 286 -56.12 -29.25 -6.84
C SER A 286 -57.28 -29.09 -5.87
N TYR A 287 -58.38 -28.55 -6.37
CA TYR A 287 -59.61 -28.39 -5.60
C TYR A 287 -60.52 -29.59 -5.86
N ASN A 288 -60.83 -30.35 -4.83
CA ASN A 288 -61.78 -31.45 -4.93
C ASN A 288 -63.18 -30.97 -4.55
N LYS A 289 -64.05 -30.83 -5.56
CA LYS A 289 -65.42 -30.33 -5.40
C LYS A 289 -66.34 -31.29 -4.61
N TYR A 290 -66.04 -32.58 -4.56
CA TYR A 290 -66.88 -33.57 -3.87
C TYR A 290 -66.58 -33.69 -2.38
N SER A 291 -65.34 -33.37 -1.97
CA SER A 291 -64.90 -33.40 -0.57
C SER A 291 -64.70 -32.01 0.04
N GLU A 292 -64.99 -30.95 -0.72
CA GLU A 292 -64.75 -29.54 -0.35
C GLU A 292 -63.33 -29.27 0.21
N SER A 293 -62.33 -30.00 -0.28
CA SER A 293 -60.96 -29.90 0.22
C SER A 293 -59.99 -29.37 -0.84
N ILE A 294 -59.04 -28.56 -0.40
CA ILE A 294 -57.92 -28.09 -1.22
C ILE A 294 -56.71 -28.97 -0.94
N ASN A 295 -56.23 -29.68 -1.95
CA ASN A 295 -55.02 -30.47 -1.87
C ASN A 295 -53.87 -29.66 -2.46
N TYR A 296 -52.85 -29.40 -1.64
CA TYR A 296 -51.61 -28.78 -2.06
C TYR A 296 -50.56 -29.86 -2.27
N SER A 297 -49.83 -29.79 -3.38
CA SER A 297 -48.67 -30.63 -3.64
C SER A 297 -47.46 -29.77 -4.00
N LEU A 298 -46.39 -29.97 -3.26
CA LEU A 298 -45.07 -29.40 -3.52
C LEU A 298 -44.17 -30.50 -4.07
N MET A 299 -43.64 -30.28 -5.28
CA MET A 299 -42.66 -31.18 -5.90
C MET A 299 -41.32 -30.45 -5.98
N LEU A 300 -40.33 -30.99 -5.29
CA LEU A 300 -38.94 -30.59 -5.41
C LEU A 300 -38.23 -31.59 -6.32
N ASN A 301 -37.86 -31.15 -7.52
CA ASN A 301 -37.03 -31.93 -8.43
C ASN A 301 -35.56 -31.56 -8.21
N ILE A 302 -34.77 -32.53 -7.74
CA ILE A 302 -33.32 -32.38 -7.62
C ILE A 302 -32.66 -33.16 -8.76
N ASN A 303 -32.07 -32.44 -9.71
CA ASN A 303 -31.29 -33.06 -10.79
C ASN A 303 -29.86 -33.31 -10.31
N LEU A 304 -29.62 -34.52 -9.79
CA LEU A 304 -28.29 -35.01 -9.46
C LEU A 304 -27.67 -35.62 -10.73
N LYS A 305 -26.79 -34.86 -11.40
CA LYS A 305 -25.76 -35.45 -12.27
C LYS A 305 -24.55 -35.80 -11.43
#